data_AF-A0A7X4YKE5-F1
#
_entry.id   AF-A0A7X4YKE5-F1
#
_cell.length_a   1.000
_cell.length_b   1.000
_cell.length_c   1.000
_cell.angle_alpha   90.00
_cell.angle_beta   90.00
_cell.angle_gamma   90.00
#
_symmetry.space_group_name_H-M   'P 1'
#
loop_
_entity.id
_entity.type
_entity.pdbx_description
1 polymer ?
#
loop_
_entity_poly.entity_id
_entity_poly.type
_entity_poly.pdbx_seq_one_letter_code
_entity_poly.pdbx_strand_id
1 'polypeptide(L)'
;MRKRSRRALLTALCFLLVIGPASLFGGKYASAQLLRIAVVQSLKGGVTVLKSGGTKPFKAFKSMSLNEGDQIATGKDGGAVLELSSAGADEDSITIAANSVVNFSKLKDAGGTKTKLSVWAGSLWVKVKSVSNASDQFEVETPTSIMGVRGTQFYVNVNPMTGLTNLFLAAGVVQAGTNGNRLDAAGKKPIDKIQTIYPGQQIAEAHDAAGLKTQVSTVNIDELVEDTTPEILRAILESAKTIKDENDETLEKAKKEIGKTPNKDNFGGQLLSQEDLNRIAQNLNSFVALIAKEAIEKNKIDKSMIDEMNKTAGKPLIDLSIEKQLSLTENEKQQQDLLLQLMKEMQLEAERQNEAVRAAMLEAKKEALLAKQKAEELLEKNMQKAAEELLQAELQFFQALTAAQQQAFNQERLNAGLPPIGATKGTGGTSAPPSGSSAKASLKFANPLLETTPLQNGGPLELNVAFSGMSSSSRIAGYQIEVEYSAEQAAFDQERFADPETSKNYRALAPGFNVEPPGTSVANADSVDDFRVVAGASVSRLIYTVAKFNGDPVAVSDGTVMVKLPFLVHPAQEETSVSVPFHIRSITAVDANGIPIGMAAAEDLIVRVQRVN
;
A
#
# COMPACT_ATOMS: atom_id res chain seq x y z
N MET A 1 -87.99 18.46 14.08
CA MET A 1 -86.90 17.56 14.53
C MET A 1 -85.56 17.73 13.77
N ARG A 2 -85.15 18.95 13.36
CA ARG A 2 -83.87 19.18 12.63
C ARG A 2 -82.79 19.98 13.41
N LYS A 3 -83.08 20.49 14.61
CA LYS A 3 -82.12 21.28 15.42
C LYS A 3 -81.25 20.45 16.38
N ARG A 4 -81.65 19.22 16.75
CA ARG A 4 -80.87 18.37 17.68
C ARG A 4 -79.68 17.64 17.03
N SER A 5 -79.74 17.28 15.73
CA SER A 5 -78.63 16.56 15.09
C SER A 5 -77.43 17.46 14.75
N ARG A 6 -77.64 18.75 14.46
CA ARG A 6 -76.54 19.69 14.18
C ARG A 6 -75.69 20.01 15.40
N ARG A 7 -76.29 20.04 16.60
CA ARG A 7 -75.54 20.24 17.86
C ARG A 7 -74.71 19.03 18.23
N ALA A 8 -75.24 17.81 18.03
CA ALA A 8 -74.50 16.56 18.25
C ALA A 8 -73.32 16.40 17.27
N LEU A 9 -73.51 16.81 16.00
CA LEU A 9 -72.45 16.79 14.99
C LEU A 9 -71.34 17.80 15.30
N LEU A 10 -71.68 19.02 15.77
CA LEU A 10 -70.70 20.02 16.18
C LEU A 10 -69.93 19.60 17.44
N THR A 11 -70.58 18.98 18.42
CA THR A 11 -69.89 18.48 19.62
C THR A 11 -68.96 17.31 19.30
N ALA A 12 -69.34 16.42 18.38
CA ALA A 12 -68.47 15.34 17.91
C ALA A 12 -67.26 15.86 17.13
N LEU A 13 -67.45 16.90 16.30
CA LEU A 13 -66.37 17.55 15.54
C LEU A 13 -65.40 18.30 16.47
N CYS A 14 -65.89 18.98 17.51
CA CYS A 14 -65.04 19.63 18.52
C CYS A 14 -64.25 18.61 19.36
N PHE A 15 -64.81 17.45 19.69
CA PHE A 15 -64.05 16.39 20.37
C PHE A 15 -62.97 15.77 19.46
N LEU A 16 -63.24 15.62 18.16
CA LEU A 16 -62.25 15.15 17.17
C LEU A 16 -61.12 16.17 16.92
N LEU A 17 -61.42 17.47 16.94
CA LEU A 17 -60.44 18.55 16.76
C LEU A 17 -59.57 18.80 18.00
N VAL A 18 -59.99 18.37 19.19
CA VAL A 18 -59.20 18.51 20.44
C VAL A 18 -58.41 17.23 20.76
N ILE A 19 -58.91 16.06 20.37
CA ILE A 19 -58.18 14.78 20.58
C ILE A 19 -57.17 14.52 19.44
N GLY A 20 -57.43 15.01 18.23
CA GLY A 20 -56.54 14.85 17.06
C GLY A 20 -55.12 15.47 17.20
N PRO A 21 -54.93 16.63 17.85
CA PRO A 21 -53.60 17.19 18.07
C PRO A 21 -52.87 16.55 19.26
N ALA A 22 -53.58 15.99 20.24
CA ALA A 22 -52.97 15.40 21.44
C ALA A 22 -52.17 14.11 21.12
N SER A 23 -52.53 13.39 20.05
CA SER A 23 -51.76 12.25 19.54
C SER A 23 -50.49 12.64 18.78
N LEU A 24 -50.32 13.92 18.40
CA LEU A 24 -49.08 14.44 17.80
C LEU A 24 -48.05 14.90 18.84
N PHE A 25 -48.43 15.04 20.11
CA PHE A 25 -47.51 15.34 21.22
C PHE A 25 -47.09 14.09 22.04
N GLY A 26 -47.70 12.94 21.76
CA GLY A 26 -47.38 11.65 22.38
C GLY A 26 -46.50 10.73 21.53
N GLY A 27 -45.99 11.22 20.40
CA GLY A 27 -44.96 10.51 19.66
C GLY A 27 -43.74 10.39 20.56
N LYS A 28 -43.40 9.16 20.99
CA LYS A 28 -42.05 8.85 21.43
C LYS A 28 -41.16 9.36 20.31
N TYR A 29 -40.43 10.45 20.56
CA TYR A 29 -39.30 10.81 19.73
C TYR A 29 -38.53 9.51 19.57
N ALA A 30 -38.46 8.99 18.34
CA ALA A 30 -37.49 7.99 18.01
C ALA A 30 -36.18 8.64 18.39
N SER A 31 -35.64 8.25 19.55
CA SER A 31 -34.33 8.69 19.99
C SER A 31 -33.43 8.36 18.83
N ALA A 32 -32.96 9.38 18.11
CA ALA A 32 -31.96 9.21 17.09
C ALA A 32 -30.82 8.49 17.80
N GLN A 33 -30.61 7.21 17.46
CA GLN A 33 -29.50 6.44 17.99
C GLN A 33 -28.26 7.25 17.67
N LEU A 34 -27.64 7.86 18.68
CA LEU A 34 -26.38 8.55 18.52
C LEU A 34 -25.38 7.48 18.06
N LEU A 35 -24.94 7.59 16.82
CA LEU A 35 -23.88 6.72 16.30
C LEU A 35 -22.58 7.25 16.91
N ARG A 36 -21.87 6.38 17.63
CA ARG A 36 -20.48 6.67 17.99
C ARG A 36 -19.68 6.71 16.69
N ILE A 37 -18.90 7.75 16.46
CA ILE A 37 -18.00 7.87 15.28
C ILE A 37 -16.59 8.16 15.76
N ALA A 38 -15.59 7.74 14.98
CA ALA A 38 -14.22 8.19 15.18
C ALA A 38 -13.95 9.37 14.25
N VAL A 39 -13.34 10.44 14.75
CA VAL A 39 -13.05 11.65 13.98
C VAL A 39 -11.55 11.85 13.93
N VAL A 40 -11.01 12.05 12.73
CA VAL A 40 -9.58 12.33 12.54
C VAL A 40 -9.25 13.71 13.11
N GLN A 41 -8.40 13.77 14.14
CA GLN A 41 -7.96 15.03 14.75
C GLN A 41 -6.68 15.57 14.10
N SER A 42 -5.69 14.70 13.89
CA SER A 42 -4.44 15.07 13.22
C SER A 42 -3.90 13.92 12.40
N LEU A 43 -3.16 14.25 11.35
CA LEU A 43 -2.52 13.31 10.43
C LEU A 43 -1.09 13.75 10.16
N LYS A 44 -0.23 12.77 9.89
CA LYS A 44 1.14 12.93 9.39
C LYS A 44 1.37 11.92 8.26
N GLY A 45 2.11 12.29 7.22
CA GLY A 45 2.49 11.41 6.12
C GLY A 45 1.33 10.76 5.35
N GLY A 46 1.57 9.56 4.81
CA GLY A 46 0.57 8.80 4.06
C GLY A 46 -0.46 8.11 4.97
N VAL A 47 -1.71 8.58 4.94
CA VAL A 47 -2.84 7.94 5.63
C VAL A 47 -4.00 7.75 4.68
N THR A 48 -4.54 6.54 4.63
CA THR A 48 -5.66 6.17 3.77
C THR A 48 -6.79 5.53 4.57
N VAL A 49 -8.02 5.72 4.09
CA VAL A 49 -9.23 5.15 4.67
C VAL A 49 -9.97 4.38 3.59
N LEU A 50 -10.31 3.12 3.88
CA LEU A 50 -11.22 2.32 3.08
C LEU A 50 -12.60 2.35 3.74
N LYS A 51 -13.60 2.87 3.03
CA LYS A 51 -14.98 2.93 3.53
C LYS A 51 -15.64 1.55 3.48
N SER A 52 -16.49 1.26 4.46
CA SER A 52 -17.27 0.02 4.51
C SER A 52 -17.99 -0.26 3.18
N GLY A 53 -17.82 -1.46 2.64
CA GLY A 53 -18.40 -1.88 1.35
C GLY A 53 -17.71 -1.32 0.10
N GLY A 54 -16.69 -0.48 0.24
CA GLY A 54 -15.86 0.01 -0.86
C GLY A 54 -14.63 -0.85 -1.11
N THR A 55 -14.08 -0.78 -2.32
CA THR A 55 -12.82 -1.46 -2.71
C THR A 55 -11.66 -0.48 -2.91
N LYS A 56 -11.94 0.83 -3.01
CA LYS A 56 -10.94 1.86 -3.27
C LYS A 56 -10.61 2.66 -2.00
N PRO A 57 -9.35 2.70 -1.55
CA PRO A 57 -8.94 3.55 -0.43
C PRO A 57 -8.92 5.03 -0.83
N PHE A 58 -9.28 5.90 0.11
CA PHE A 58 -9.27 7.36 -0.01
C PHE A 58 -8.16 7.95 0.85
N LYS A 59 -7.56 9.07 0.44
CA LYS A 59 -6.64 9.80 1.32
C LYS A 59 -7.41 10.38 2.51
N ALA A 60 -6.93 10.14 3.73
CA ALA A 60 -7.53 10.70 4.93
C ALA A 60 -7.28 12.22 5.01
N PHE A 61 -8.20 12.95 5.65
CA PHE A 61 -8.07 14.38 5.92
C PHE A 61 -8.55 14.71 7.33
N LYS A 62 -8.14 15.86 7.85
CA LYS A 62 -8.56 16.33 9.19
C LYS A 62 -10.08 16.48 9.27
N SER A 63 -10.66 16.10 10.40
CA SER A 63 -12.10 16.06 10.66
C SER A 63 -12.89 15.06 9.81
N MET A 64 -12.21 14.16 9.10
CA MET A 64 -12.86 13.03 8.44
C MET A 64 -13.47 12.09 9.49
N SER A 65 -14.73 11.71 9.32
CA SER A 65 -15.40 10.73 10.18
C SER A 65 -15.16 9.31 9.66
N LEU A 66 -14.93 8.39 10.59
CA LEU A 66 -14.87 6.95 10.39
C LEU A 66 -16.06 6.30 11.10
N ASN A 67 -16.75 5.44 10.37
CA ASN A 67 -17.95 4.74 10.82
C ASN A 67 -17.65 3.26 11.06
N GLU A 68 -18.65 2.55 11.60
CA GLU A 68 -18.61 1.10 11.71
C GLU A 68 -18.32 0.45 10.34
N GLY A 69 -17.30 -0.40 10.28
CA GLY A 69 -16.81 -1.10 9.10
C GLY A 69 -15.76 -0.35 8.27
N ASP A 70 -15.40 0.87 8.63
CA ASP A 70 -14.31 1.60 7.97
C ASP A 70 -12.95 1.09 8.45
N GLN A 71 -11.97 1.07 7.54
CA GLN A 71 -10.58 0.74 7.85
C GLN A 71 -9.69 1.98 7.63
N ILE A 72 -8.76 2.22 8.54
CA ILE A 72 -7.68 3.20 8.39
C ILE A 72 -6.35 2.47 8.27
N ALA A 73 -5.50 2.92 7.34
CA ALA A 73 -4.17 2.41 7.12
C ALA A 73 -3.16 3.56 7.03
N THR A 74 -2.00 3.40 7.67
CA THR A 74 -0.89 4.35 7.69
C THR A 74 0.34 3.77 6.98
N GLY A 75 1.00 4.57 6.14
CA GLY A 75 2.24 4.20 5.49
C GLY A 75 3.47 4.31 6.40
N LYS A 76 4.67 4.15 5.82
CA LYS A 76 5.96 4.21 6.54
C LYS A 76 6.25 5.53 7.25
N ASP A 77 5.70 6.63 6.74
CA ASP A 77 5.78 7.99 7.30
C ASP A 77 4.44 8.46 7.88
N GLY A 78 3.45 7.57 7.87
CA GLY A 78 2.06 7.84 8.22
C GLY A 78 1.81 7.82 9.72
N GLY A 79 0.91 8.65 10.20
CA GLY A 79 0.42 8.63 11.58
C GLY A 79 -0.91 9.34 11.69
N ALA A 80 -1.78 8.89 12.60
CA ALA A 80 -3.09 9.48 12.80
C ALA A 80 -3.45 9.55 14.29
N VAL A 81 -4.06 10.65 14.71
CA VAL A 81 -4.74 10.75 16.01
C VAL A 81 -6.23 10.88 15.73
N LEU A 82 -7.00 9.99 16.35
CA LEU A 82 -8.44 9.93 16.23
C LEU A 82 -9.08 10.22 17.58
N GLU A 83 -10.21 10.91 17.57
CA GLU A 83 -11.06 11.09 18.75
C GLU A 83 -12.34 10.29 18.56
N LEU A 84 -12.79 9.59 19.60
CA LEU A 84 -14.02 8.82 19.58
C LEU A 84 -15.14 9.67 20.17
N SER A 85 -15.96 10.30 19.31
CA SER A 85 -17.05 11.16 19.77
C SER A 85 -18.10 10.36 20.53
N SER A 86 -18.41 10.73 21.77
CA SER A 86 -19.58 10.23 22.50
C SER A 86 -20.33 11.40 23.14
N ALA A 87 -21.64 11.23 23.35
CA ALA A 87 -22.54 12.23 23.95
C ALA A 87 -22.12 12.70 25.37
N GLY A 88 -21.12 12.06 25.98
CA GLY A 88 -20.51 12.47 27.24
C GLY A 88 -18.99 12.32 27.31
N ALA A 89 -18.27 12.22 26.19
CA ALA A 89 -16.82 12.03 26.20
C ALA A 89 -16.09 12.94 25.20
N ASP A 90 -15.46 13.98 25.74
CA ASP A 90 -14.44 14.81 25.07
C ASP A 90 -13.01 14.21 25.24
N GLU A 91 -12.86 12.93 25.62
CA GLU A 91 -11.59 12.41 26.18
C GLU A 91 -11.06 11.09 25.60
N ASP A 92 -11.82 10.36 24.78
CA ASP A 92 -11.36 9.09 24.21
C ASP A 92 -10.57 9.31 22.92
N SER A 93 -9.33 8.84 22.87
CA SER A 93 -8.45 9.03 21.73
C SER A 93 -7.68 7.77 21.35
N ILE A 94 -7.44 7.60 20.06
CA ILE A 94 -6.62 6.53 19.49
C ILE A 94 -5.50 7.19 18.68
N THR A 95 -4.25 6.96 19.08
CA THR A 95 -3.08 7.31 18.27
C THR A 95 -2.62 6.08 17.51
N ILE A 96 -2.47 6.20 16.20
CA ILE A 96 -2.08 5.13 15.28
C ILE A 96 -0.73 5.52 14.67
N ALA A 97 0.27 4.66 14.87
CA ALA A 97 1.63 4.84 14.37
C ALA A 97 1.74 4.54 12.87
N ALA A 98 2.97 4.59 12.34
CA ALA A 98 3.27 4.17 10.98
C ALA A 98 3.02 2.66 10.76
N ASN A 99 2.89 2.26 9.50
CA ASN A 99 2.72 0.86 9.07
C ASN A 99 1.59 0.12 9.81
N SER A 100 0.50 0.83 10.10
CA SER A 100 -0.61 0.30 10.90
C SER A 100 -1.86 0.11 10.06
N VAL A 101 -2.63 -0.93 10.37
CA VAL A 101 -3.92 -1.23 9.72
C VAL A 101 -4.95 -1.55 10.80
N VAL A 102 -5.98 -0.70 10.89
CA VAL A 102 -6.98 -0.74 11.96
C VAL A 102 -8.37 -0.69 11.35
N ASN A 103 -9.24 -1.64 11.74
CA ASN A 103 -10.63 -1.70 11.31
C ASN A 103 -11.57 -1.34 12.48
N PHE A 104 -12.56 -0.49 12.22
CA PHE A 104 -13.57 -0.08 13.20
C PHE A 104 -14.77 -1.02 13.13
N SER A 105 -14.59 -2.25 13.60
CA SER A 105 -15.58 -3.34 13.50
C SER A 105 -16.91 -3.06 14.22
N LYS A 106 -16.89 -2.25 15.28
CA LYS A 106 -18.11 -1.80 15.97
C LYS A 106 -17.96 -0.38 16.50
N LEU A 107 -18.95 0.47 16.23
CA LEU A 107 -19.06 1.80 16.84
C LEU A 107 -20.55 2.12 17.08
N LYS A 108 -21.02 1.93 18.31
CA LYS A 108 -22.43 2.16 18.68
C LYS A 108 -22.57 2.80 20.07
N ASP A 109 -23.60 3.61 20.25
CA ASP A 109 -23.93 4.26 21.53
C ASP A 109 -25.35 3.91 22.06
N ALA A 110 -26.07 3.00 21.39
CA ALA A 110 -27.45 2.68 21.72
C ALA A 110 -27.56 1.67 22.89
N GLY A 111 -27.91 2.14 24.09
CA GLY A 111 -28.13 1.32 25.29
C GLY A 111 -26.85 0.93 26.05
N GLY A 112 -25.73 1.53 25.67
CA GLY A 112 -24.38 1.26 26.17
C GLY A 112 -23.38 1.50 25.04
N THR A 113 -22.28 2.16 25.34
CA THR A 113 -21.24 2.50 24.36
C THR A 113 -20.43 1.25 24.02
N LYS A 114 -20.51 0.79 22.77
CA LYS A 114 -19.80 -0.40 22.28
C LYS A 114 -18.81 -0.02 21.18
N THR A 115 -17.53 -0.28 21.45
CA THR A 115 -16.45 -0.07 20.49
C THR A 115 -15.66 -1.35 20.33
N LYS A 116 -15.51 -1.82 19.10
CA LYS A 116 -14.63 -2.94 18.73
C LYS A 116 -13.68 -2.48 17.63
N LEU A 117 -12.39 -2.54 17.92
CA LEU A 117 -11.31 -2.26 16.98
C LEU A 117 -10.64 -3.57 16.60
N SER A 118 -10.35 -3.80 15.33
CA SER A 118 -9.52 -4.94 14.90
C SER A 118 -8.19 -4.40 14.37
N VAL A 119 -7.09 -4.72 15.06
CA VAL A 119 -5.73 -4.29 14.74
C VAL A 119 -5.03 -5.41 14.00
N TRP A 120 -4.71 -5.19 12.73
CA TRP A 120 -4.08 -6.20 11.88
C TRP A 120 -2.56 -6.11 11.85
N ALA A 121 -2.04 -4.89 11.93
CA ALA A 121 -0.61 -4.61 11.89
C ALA A 121 -0.33 -3.25 12.52
N GLY A 122 0.91 -3.06 12.97
CA GLY A 122 1.44 -1.80 13.48
C GLY A 122 1.04 -1.55 14.92
N SER A 123 1.16 -0.29 15.35
CA SER A 123 1.15 0.08 16.76
C SER A 123 0.15 1.18 17.08
N LEU A 124 -0.55 1.04 18.20
CA LEU A 124 -1.58 1.95 18.65
C LEU A 124 -1.40 2.29 20.13
N TRP A 125 -1.73 3.53 20.46
CA TRP A 125 -1.99 3.96 21.83
C TRP A 125 -3.46 4.30 21.96
N VAL A 126 -4.12 3.63 22.90
CA VAL A 126 -5.55 3.79 23.14
C VAL A 126 -5.71 4.39 24.52
N LYS A 127 -6.37 5.55 24.56
CA LYS A 127 -6.81 6.22 25.78
C LYS A 127 -8.33 6.21 25.78
N VAL A 128 -8.90 5.43 26.69
CA VAL A 128 -10.35 5.36 26.86
C VAL A 128 -10.70 5.53 28.32
N LYS A 129 -11.62 6.44 28.60
CA LYS A 129 -12.04 6.73 29.97
C LYS A 129 -12.68 5.51 30.61
N SER A 130 -12.52 5.41 31.93
CA SER A 130 -13.24 4.41 32.72
C SER A 130 -14.74 4.50 32.48
N VAL A 131 -15.26 3.35 32.12
CA VAL A 131 -16.59 3.14 31.59
C VAL A 131 -17.63 3.44 32.68
N SER A 132 -18.44 4.49 32.46
CA SER A 132 -19.39 5.00 33.47
C SER A 132 -20.63 4.11 33.64
N ASN A 133 -21.01 3.33 32.61
CA ASN A 133 -22.13 2.40 32.68
C ASN A 133 -21.69 0.95 32.61
N ALA A 134 -22.46 0.06 33.26
CA ALA A 134 -22.18 -1.38 33.25
C ALA A 134 -22.38 -2.06 31.88
N SER A 135 -23.09 -1.40 30.95
CA SER A 135 -23.41 -1.93 29.61
C SER A 135 -22.41 -1.52 28.51
N ASP A 136 -21.46 -0.65 28.85
CA ASP A 136 -20.46 -0.16 27.93
C ASP A 136 -19.33 -1.19 27.75
N GLN A 137 -18.84 -1.36 26.52
CA GLN A 137 -17.86 -2.37 26.13
C GLN A 137 -16.82 -1.77 25.19
N PHE A 138 -15.55 -1.91 25.52
CA PHE A 138 -14.45 -1.61 24.61
C PHE A 138 -13.63 -2.87 24.37
N GLU A 139 -13.44 -3.22 23.11
CA GLU A 139 -12.73 -4.43 22.68
C GLU A 139 -11.68 -4.09 21.63
N VAL A 140 -10.48 -4.65 21.80
CA VAL A 140 -9.45 -4.67 20.78
C VAL A 140 -9.21 -6.11 20.37
N GLU A 141 -9.44 -6.40 19.11
CA GLU A 141 -9.20 -7.69 18.50
C GLU A 141 -7.90 -7.64 17.71
N THR A 142 -7.03 -8.60 18.00
CA THR A 142 -5.78 -8.83 17.27
C THR A 142 -5.84 -10.21 16.62
N PRO A 143 -4.90 -10.57 15.73
CA PRO A 143 -4.85 -11.93 15.19
C PRO A 143 -4.68 -13.02 16.27
N THR A 144 -4.19 -12.66 17.47
CA THR A 144 -3.90 -13.60 18.56
C THR A 144 -5.01 -13.69 19.61
N SER A 145 -5.64 -12.57 19.97
CA SER A 145 -6.64 -12.53 21.04
C SER A 145 -7.63 -11.38 20.93
N ILE A 146 -8.75 -11.53 21.64
CA ILE A 146 -9.74 -10.48 21.88
C ILE A 146 -9.49 -9.91 23.27
N MET A 147 -9.19 -8.63 23.33
CA MET A 147 -8.87 -7.90 24.55
C MET A 147 -10.09 -7.09 24.98
N GLY A 148 -10.70 -7.49 26.09
CA GLY A 148 -11.75 -6.74 26.77
C GLY A 148 -11.13 -5.66 27.66
N VAL A 149 -11.54 -4.41 27.44
CA VAL A 149 -10.87 -3.23 27.96
C VAL A 149 -11.86 -2.46 28.84
N ARG A 150 -11.47 -2.15 30.09
CA ARG A 150 -12.31 -1.40 31.02
C ARG A 150 -11.54 -0.31 31.75
N GLY A 151 -11.67 0.93 31.26
CA GLY A 151 -11.00 2.12 31.78
C GLY A 151 -9.50 1.99 31.68
N THR A 152 -8.91 2.39 30.56
CA THR A 152 -7.54 1.98 30.26
C THR A 152 -6.78 2.97 29.40
N GLN A 153 -5.48 2.96 29.63
CA GLN A 153 -4.49 3.60 28.80
C GLN A 153 -3.44 2.53 28.47
N PHE A 154 -3.43 2.09 27.20
CA PHE A 154 -2.63 0.94 26.81
C PHE A 154 -2.08 1.07 25.40
N TYR A 155 -0.95 0.40 25.20
CA TYR A 155 -0.25 0.25 23.95
C TYR A 155 -0.51 -1.13 23.37
N VAL A 156 -0.74 -1.22 22.06
CA VAL A 156 -0.81 -2.49 21.32
C VAL A 156 0.12 -2.40 20.14
N ASN A 157 0.86 -3.46 19.87
CA ASN A 157 1.68 -3.64 18.68
C ASN A 157 1.41 -5.01 18.08
N VAL A 158 1.14 -5.06 16.78
CA VAL A 158 1.04 -6.30 16.02
C VAL A 158 2.12 -6.28 14.95
N ASN A 159 3.13 -7.13 15.10
CA ASN A 159 4.21 -7.26 14.12
C ASN A 159 3.72 -8.13 12.95
N PRO A 160 3.55 -7.59 11.74
CA PRO A 160 3.01 -8.33 10.61
C PRO A 160 3.97 -9.39 10.06
N MET A 161 5.27 -9.29 10.38
CA MET A 161 6.29 -10.24 9.92
C MET A 161 6.35 -11.47 10.82
N THR A 162 6.30 -11.28 12.14
CA THR A 162 6.40 -12.38 13.11
C THR A 162 5.04 -12.90 13.57
N GLY A 163 3.96 -12.14 13.35
CA GLY A 163 2.64 -12.42 13.93
C GLY A 163 2.58 -12.19 15.44
N LEU A 164 3.62 -11.62 16.05
CA LEU A 164 3.69 -11.32 17.47
C LEU A 164 2.80 -10.12 17.79
N THR A 165 1.87 -10.31 18.72
CA THR A 165 1.12 -9.23 19.39
C THR A 165 1.79 -8.92 20.72
N ASN A 166 2.11 -7.65 20.97
CA ASN A 166 2.51 -7.16 22.29
C ASN A 166 1.51 -6.11 22.77
N LEU A 167 1.03 -6.23 24.00
CA LEU A 167 0.23 -5.20 24.67
C LEU A 167 0.93 -4.79 25.95
N PHE A 168 1.03 -3.48 26.18
CA PHE A 168 1.50 -2.90 27.43
C PHE A 168 0.39 -2.05 28.06
N LEU A 169 0.12 -2.24 29.35
CA LEU A 169 -0.93 -1.54 30.09
C LEU A 169 -0.36 -0.51 31.06
N ALA A 170 -0.61 0.79 30.82
CA ALA A 170 -0.13 1.86 31.68
C ALA A 170 -1.07 2.16 32.85
N ALA A 171 -2.38 2.06 32.63
CA ALA A 171 -3.42 2.21 33.64
C ALA A 171 -4.66 1.41 33.25
N GLY A 172 -5.43 0.97 34.26
CA GLY A 172 -6.65 0.20 34.06
C GLY A 172 -6.50 -1.32 34.21
N VAL A 173 -7.44 -2.08 33.65
CA VAL A 173 -7.39 -3.55 33.60
C VAL A 173 -7.81 -4.04 32.22
N VAL A 174 -7.04 -4.97 31.65
CA VAL A 174 -7.35 -5.61 30.36
C VAL A 174 -7.47 -7.12 30.54
N GLN A 175 -8.47 -7.73 29.89
CA GLN A 175 -8.60 -9.19 29.82
C GLN A 175 -8.36 -9.66 28.38
N ALA A 176 -7.30 -10.42 28.16
CA ALA A 176 -6.97 -11.02 26.87
C ALA A 176 -7.53 -12.44 26.78
N GLY A 177 -8.60 -12.63 26.00
CA GLY A 177 -9.25 -13.91 25.76
C GLY A 177 -8.91 -14.51 24.40
N THR A 178 -8.77 -15.84 24.34
CA THR A 178 -8.68 -16.58 23.08
C THR A 178 -9.64 -17.77 23.07
N ASN A 179 -10.16 -18.10 21.88
CA ASN A 179 -10.98 -19.30 21.68
C ASN A 179 -10.10 -20.55 21.52
N GLY A 180 -8.84 -20.39 21.10
CA GLY A 180 -7.89 -21.46 20.84
C GLY A 180 -7.28 -22.09 22.08
N ASN A 181 -6.29 -22.96 21.86
CA ASN A 181 -5.43 -23.48 22.93
C ASN A 181 -4.37 -22.42 23.27
N ARG A 182 -4.31 -21.99 24.54
CA ARG A 182 -3.29 -21.04 25.01
C ARG A 182 -2.20 -21.80 25.76
N LEU A 183 -0.95 -21.53 25.45
CA LEU A 183 0.23 -22.19 25.97
C LEU A 183 1.15 -21.18 26.67
N ASP A 184 1.99 -21.66 27.58
CA ASP A 184 3.10 -20.88 28.14
C ASP A 184 4.11 -20.45 27.04
N ALA A 185 5.04 -19.56 27.38
CA ALA A 185 6.06 -19.07 26.45
C ALA A 185 6.84 -20.18 25.75
N ALA A 186 7.09 -21.29 26.46
CA ALA A 186 7.79 -22.46 25.93
C ALA A 186 6.93 -23.34 24.98
N GLY A 187 5.63 -23.08 24.87
CA GLY A 187 4.70 -23.89 24.08
C GLY A 187 4.45 -25.29 24.65
N LYS A 188 4.73 -25.51 25.94
CA LYS A 188 4.72 -26.86 26.55
C LYS A 188 3.52 -27.09 27.46
N LYS A 189 3.00 -26.04 28.09
CA LYS A 189 1.94 -26.18 29.09
C LYS A 189 0.73 -25.34 28.71
N PRO A 190 -0.48 -25.93 28.68
CA PRO A 190 -1.71 -25.15 28.59
C PRO A 190 -1.82 -24.20 29.77
N ILE A 191 -2.26 -22.97 29.49
CA ILE A 191 -2.57 -21.95 30.49
C ILE A 191 -4.00 -21.43 30.28
N ASP A 192 -4.51 -20.65 31.23
CA ASP A 192 -5.89 -20.14 31.17
C ASP A 192 -6.14 -19.33 29.89
N LYS A 193 -7.26 -19.60 29.22
CA LYS A 193 -7.66 -18.93 27.97
C LYS A 193 -7.89 -17.43 28.13
N ILE A 194 -8.12 -16.97 29.36
CA ILE A 194 -8.28 -15.57 29.72
C ILE A 194 -7.10 -15.20 30.60
N GLN A 195 -6.28 -14.25 30.14
CA GLN A 195 -5.24 -13.64 30.95
C GLN A 195 -5.67 -12.23 31.34
N THR A 196 -5.51 -11.86 32.61
CA THR A 196 -5.79 -10.50 33.09
C THR A 196 -4.48 -9.75 33.26
N ILE A 197 -4.40 -8.57 32.67
CA ILE A 197 -3.21 -7.72 32.63
C ILE A 197 -3.51 -6.51 33.51
N TYR A 198 -2.56 -6.17 34.38
CA TYR A 198 -2.63 -5.07 35.34
C TYR A 198 -1.69 -3.92 34.98
N PRO A 199 -1.84 -2.73 35.58
CA PRO A 199 -0.97 -1.59 35.29
C PRO A 199 0.51 -1.94 35.49
N GLY A 200 1.35 -1.51 34.57
CA GLY A 200 2.79 -1.82 34.55
C GLY A 200 3.13 -3.20 33.96
N GLN A 201 2.13 -4.00 33.59
CA GLN A 201 2.35 -5.29 32.94
C GLN A 201 2.22 -5.19 31.42
N GLN A 202 2.82 -6.18 30.76
CA GLN A 202 2.69 -6.44 29.34
C GLN A 202 2.36 -7.91 29.08
N ILE A 203 1.79 -8.17 27.91
CA ILE A 203 1.52 -9.51 27.40
C ILE A 203 2.03 -9.61 25.96
N ALA A 204 2.87 -10.62 25.71
CA ALA A 204 3.29 -11.01 24.37
C ALA A 204 2.61 -12.32 23.98
N GLU A 205 2.04 -12.34 22.78
CA GLU A 205 1.31 -13.48 22.23
C GLU A 205 1.77 -13.75 20.79
N ALA A 206 2.02 -15.01 20.48
CA ALA A 206 2.35 -15.45 19.13
C ALA A 206 1.62 -16.76 18.83
N HIS A 207 1.08 -16.86 17.61
CA HIS A 207 0.50 -18.11 17.13
C HIS A 207 1.57 -18.99 16.50
N ASP A 208 1.59 -20.26 16.87
CA ASP A 208 2.32 -21.32 16.18
C ASP A 208 1.41 -22.51 15.88
N ALA A 209 2.00 -23.59 15.33
CA ALA A 209 1.27 -24.81 14.99
C ALA A 209 0.66 -25.53 16.22
N ALA A 210 1.19 -25.32 17.43
CA ALA A 210 0.75 -25.98 18.65
C ALA A 210 -0.34 -25.18 19.38
N GLY A 211 -0.37 -23.86 19.22
CA GLY A 211 -1.39 -22.99 19.80
C GLY A 211 -0.94 -21.53 19.89
N LEU A 212 -1.54 -20.82 20.84
CA LEU A 212 -1.17 -19.45 21.16
C LEU A 212 -0.14 -19.45 22.30
N LYS A 213 1.14 -19.28 21.98
CA LYS A 213 2.18 -19.03 22.99
C LYS A 213 1.92 -17.68 23.64
N THR A 214 2.00 -17.62 24.97
CA THR A 214 1.71 -16.40 25.72
C THR A 214 2.68 -16.22 26.89
N GLN A 215 3.17 -15.00 27.06
CA GLN A 215 3.94 -14.60 28.22
C GLN A 215 3.42 -13.27 28.77
N VAL A 216 3.16 -13.23 30.08
CA VAL A 216 2.86 -12.00 30.83
C VAL A 216 4.08 -11.64 31.68
N SER A 217 4.45 -10.36 31.72
CA SER A 217 5.55 -9.87 32.58
C SER A 217 5.31 -8.42 32.98
N THR A 218 6.06 -7.93 33.97
CA THR A 218 6.22 -6.48 34.15
C THR A 218 6.96 -5.93 32.93
N VAL A 219 6.55 -4.78 32.41
CA VAL A 219 7.17 -4.24 31.20
C VAL A 219 8.65 -3.90 31.39
N ASN A 220 9.45 -4.20 30.37
CA ASN A 220 10.81 -3.70 30.26
C ASN A 220 10.79 -2.35 29.54
N ILE A 221 11.17 -1.27 30.24
CA ILE A 221 11.11 0.10 29.70
C ILE A 221 12.04 0.25 28.49
N ASP A 222 13.24 -0.33 28.55
CA ASP A 222 14.25 -0.19 27.50
C ASP A 222 13.74 -0.83 26.20
N GLU A 223 13.13 -2.02 26.29
CA GLU A 223 12.50 -2.73 25.16
C GLU A 223 11.25 -2.01 24.66
N LEU A 224 10.36 -1.57 25.57
CA LEU A 224 9.17 -0.81 25.21
C LEU A 224 9.56 0.43 24.41
N VAL A 225 10.53 1.21 24.90
CA VAL A 225 10.96 2.43 24.21
C VAL A 225 11.72 2.11 22.93
N GLU A 226 12.46 0.99 22.83
CA GLU A 226 13.10 0.55 21.58
C GLU A 226 12.06 0.28 20.48
N ASP A 227 11.01 -0.46 20.80
CA ASP A 227 10.02 -0.94 19.83
C ASP A 227 8.91 0.09 19.55
N THR A 228 8.85 1.18 20.30
CA THR A 228 7.80 2.19 20.19
C THR A 228 8.24 3.39 19.36
N THR A 229 7.34 3.87 18.50
CA THR A 229 7.57 5.06 17.67
C THR A 229 7.52 6.36 18.49
N PRO A 230 8.23 7.44 18.07
CA PRO A 230 8.17 8.75 18.73
C PRO A 230 6.75 9.30 18.91
N GLU A 231 5.86 9.06 17.94
CA GLU A 231 4.47 9.50 17.97
C GLU A 231 3.69 8.83 19.12
N ILE A 232 3.89 7.53 19.33
CA ILE A 232 3.25 6.80 20.42
C ILE A 232 3.86 7.18 21.77
N LEU A 233 5.19 7.31 21.85
CA LEU A 233 5.86 7.79 23.07
C LEU A 233 5.32 9.16 23.49
N ARG A 234 5.18 10.09 22.54
CA ARG A 234 4.54 11.38 22.77
C ARG A 234 3.13 11.22 23.34
N ALA A 235 2.29 10.37 22.75
CA ALA A 235 0.94 10.14 23.22
C ALA A 235 0.87 9.54 24.65
N ILE A 236 1.81 8.66 25.01
CA ILE A 236 1.94 8.12 26.38
C ILE A 236 2.28 9.25 27.36
N LEU A 237 3.23 10.12 27.00
CA LEU A 237 3.69 11.22 27.85
C LEU A 237 2.62 12.32 28.00
N GLU A 238 1.86 12.62 26.93
CA GLU A 238 0.72 13.53 26.97
C GLU A 238 -0.41 12.99 27.88
N SER A 239 -0.50 11.67 28.02
CA SER A 239 -1.40 10.98 28.94
C SER A 239 -0.91 10.90 30.38
N ALA A 240 0.29 11.42 30.72
CA ALA A 240 0.91 11.27 32.04
C ALA A 240 -0.02 11.57 33.22
N LYS A 241 -0.77 12.67 33.14
CA LYS A 241 -1.70 13.08 34.20
C LYS A 241 -2.82 12.06 34.37
N THR A 242 -3.47 11.65 33.28
CA THR A 242 -4.60 10.72 33.34
C THR A 242 -4.14 9.32 33.74
N ILE A 243 -2.94 8.88 33.32
CA ILE A 243 -2.33 7.63 33.80
C ILE A 243 -2.14 7.68 35.32
N LYS A 244 -1.58 8.78 35.83
CA LYS A 244 -1.34 8.94 37.27
C LYS A 244 -2.65 8.91 38.06
N ASP A 245 -3.63 9.71 37.67
CA ASP A 245 -4.90 9.82 38.38
C ASP A 245 -5.61 8.45 38.47
N GLU A 246 -5.63 7.68 37.38
CA GLU A 246 -6.25 6.35 37.32
C GLU A 246 -5.46 5.29 38.13
N ASN A 247 -4.12 5.35 38.10
CA ASN A 247 -3.28 4.48 38.92
C ASN A 247 -3.42 4.81 40.42
N ASP A 248 -3.51 6.08 40.80
CA ASP A 248 -3.77 6.48 42.19
C ASP A 248 -5.10 5.89 42.69
N GLU A 249 -6.18 5.99 41.90
CA GLU A 249 -7.48 5.37 42.23
C GLU A 249 -7.41 3.84 42.36
N THR A 250 -6.63 3.20 41.49
CA THR A 250 -6.41 1.75 41.51
C THR A 250 -5.67 1.34 42.78
N LEU A 251 -4.63 2.08 43.15
CA LEU A 251 -3.85 1.85 44.37
C LEU A 251 -4.68 2.08 45.65
N GLU A 252 -5.58 3.07 45.67
CA GLU A 252 -6.49 3.29 46.80
C GLU A 252 -7.48 2.12 47.01
N LYS A 253 -7.94 1.50 45.93
CA LYS A 253 -8.74 0.27 46.02
C LYS A 253 -7.89 -0.91 46.49
N ALA A 254 -6.68 -1.04 45.95
CA ALA A 254 -5.74 -2.10 46.28
C ALA A 254 -5.32 -2.13 47.76
N LYS A 255 -5.17 -0.96 48.39
CA LYS A 255 -4.94 -0.84 49.85
C LYS A 255 -5.93 -1.64 50.69
N LYS A 256 -7.19 -1.76 50.24
CA LYS A 256 -8.26 -2.44 50.98
C LYS A 256 -8.31 -3.94 50.73
N GLU A 257 -7.54 -4.45 49.77
CA GLU A 257 -7.62 -5.81 49.24
C GLU A 257 -6.33 -6.62 49.44
N ILE A 258 -5.34 -6.08 50.17
CA ILE A 258 -4.08 -6.75 50.53
C ILE A 258 -4.37 -8.07 51.23
N GLY A 259 -3.72 -9.14 50.77
CA GLY A 259 -3.80 -10.48 51.38
C GLY A 259 -5.16 -11.18 51.22
N LYS A 260 -6.10 -10.58 50.49
CA LYS A 260 -7.40 -11.21 50.17
C LYS A 260 -7.29 -12.15 48.97
N THR A 261 -8.35 -12.91 48.71
CA THR A 261 -8.45 -13.79 47.54
C THR A 261 -8.18 -13.03 46.23
N PRO A 262 -7.49 -13.64 45.25
CA PRO A 262 -7.18 -13.03 43.96
C PRO A 262 -8.40 -12.38 43.30
N ASN A 263 -8.28 -11.10 42.96
CA ASN A 263 -9.29 -10.33 42.27
C ASN A 263 -8.63 -9.15 41.51
N LYS A 264 -9.42 -8.39 40.74
CA LYS A 264 -8.90 -7.29 39.93
C LYS A 264 -8.30 -6.13 40.76
N ASP A 265 -8.82 -5.93 41.97
CA ASP A 265 -8.47 -4.81 42.84
C ASP A 265 -7.22 -5.14 43.69
N ASN A 266 -6.79 -6.40 43.76
CA ASN A 266 -5.49 -6.81 44.33
C ASN A 266 -4.51 -7.41 43.29
N PHE A 267 -4.63 -6.97 42.03
CA PHE A 267 -3.70 -7.33 40.97
C PHE A 267 -3.59 -8.85 40.78
N GLY A 268 -4.72 -9.55 40.88
CA GLY A 268 -4.78 -11.01 40.70
C GLY A 268 -4.11 -11.78 41.83
N GLY A 269 -4.03 -11.19 43.03
CA GLY A 269 -3.40 -11.79 44.20
C GLY A 269 -1.89 -11.52 44.31
N GLN A 270 -1.33 -10.61 43.51
CA GLN A 270 0.07 -10.19 43.62
C GLN A 270 0.35 -9.34 44.86
N LEU A 271 -0.69 -8.74 45.46
CA LEU A 271 -0.60 -7.94 46.67
C LEU A 271 -0.82 -8.78 47.94
N LEU A 272 0.27 -9.34 48.47
CA LEU A 272 0.24 -10.13 49.70
C LEU A 272 0.59 -9.30 50.95
N SER A 273 1.36 -8.21 50.77
CA SER A 273 1.89 -7.38 51.86
C SER A 273 1.80 -5.87 51.56
N GLN A 274 2.04 -5.06 52.59
CA GLN A 274 2.15 -3.60 52.42
C GLN A 274 3.43 -3.23 51.65
N GLU A 275 4.48 -4.04 51.79
CA GLU A 275 5.72 -3.93 51.03
C GLU A 275 5.48 -4.12 49.53
N ASP A 276 4.66 -5.10 49.13
CA ASP A 276 4.25 -5.30 47.74
C ASP A 276 3.51 -4.08 47.19
N LEU A 277 2.58 -3.53 47.97
CA LEU A 277 1.85 -2.33 47.59
C LEU A 277 2.78 -1.13 47.40
N ASN A 278 3.71 -0.92 48.33
CA ASN A 278 4.66 0.19 48.26
C ASN A 278 5.56 0.07 47.01
N ARG A 279 6.02 -1.15 46.70
CA ARG A 279 6.83 -1.45 45.51
C ARG A 279 6.05 -1.22 44.22
N ILE A 280 4.83 -1.75 44.11
CA ILE A 280 3.96 -1.55 42.94
C ILE A 280 3.65 -0.06 42.77
N ALA A 281 3.29 0.64 43.85
CA ALA A 281 3.03 2.07 43.83
C ALA A 281 4.26 2.88 43.37
N GLN A 282 5.45 2.53 43.86
CA GLN A 282 6.70 3.16 43.41
C GLN A 282 6.92 2.95 41.91
N ASN A 283 6.74 1.72 41.42
CA ASN A 283 6.91 1.39 40.01
C ASN A 283 5.91 2.16 39.12
N LEU A 284 4.62 2.18 39.49
CA LEU A 284 3.59 2.90 38.74
C LEU A 284 3.81 4.42 38.73
N ASN A 285 4.24 5.00 39.86
CA ASN A 285 4.56 6.43 39.94
C ASN A 285 5.81 6.81 39.13
N SER A 286 6.77 5.90 38.99
CA SER A 286 8.01 6.13 38.25
C SER A 286 7.85 5.88 36.75
N PHE A 287 6.79 5.18 36.35
CA PHE A 287 6.64 4.59 35.03
C PHE A 287 6.81 5.57 33.85
N VAL A 288 6.01 6.64 33.85
CA VAL A 288 6.01 7.64 32.77
C VAL A 288 7.33 8.41 32.73
N ALA A 289 7.94 8.66 33.89
CA ALA A 289 9.23 9.33 33.99
C ALA A 289 10.38 8.45 33.47
N LEU A 290 10.34 7.14 33.73
CA LEU A 290 11.30 6.19 33.17
C LEU A 290 11.18 6.11 31.64
N ILE A 291 9.96 6.04 31.10
CA ILE A 291 9.73 6.11 29.65
C ILE A 291 10.30 7.40 29.07
N ALA A 292 10.02 8.56 29.70
CA ALA A 292 10.51 9.84 29.22
C ALA A 292 12.05 9.88 29.19
N LYS A 293 12.70 9.40 30.25
CA LYS A 293 14.15 9.36 30.37
C LYS A 293 14.78 8.48 29.29
N GLU A 294 14.29 7.25 29.14
CA GLU A 294 14.79 6.32 28.13
C GLU A 294 14.52 6.83 26.71
N ALA A 295 13.36 7.47 26.47
CA ALA A 295 13.04 8.05 25.16
C ALA A 295 13.95 9.23 24.79
N ILE A 296 14.39 10.03 25.78
CA ILE A 296 15.40 11.08 25.58
C ILE A 296 16.77 10.46 25.30
N GLU A 297 17.17 9.45 26.08
CA GLU A 297 18.45 8.75 25.90
C GLU A 297 18.56 8.12 24.48
N LYS A 298 17.45 7.62 23.94
CA LYS A 298 17.36 7.07 22.57
C LYS A 298 17.07 8.11 21.48
N ASN A 299 17.07 9.41 21.79
CA ASN A 299 16.78 10.50 20.85
C ASN A 299 15.41 10.39 20.14
N LYS A 300 14.42 9.77 20.80
CA LYS A 300 13.05 9.66 20.28
C LYS A 300 12.17 10.82 20.74
N ILE A 301 12.49 11.45 21.86
CA ILE A 301 11.78 12.60 22.43
C ILE A 301 12.79 13.66 22.88
N ASP A 302 12.50 14.93 22.58
CA ASP A 302 13.31 16.06 23.06
C ASP A 302 12.96 16.43 24.50
N LYS A 303 14.00 16.72 25.32
CA LYS A 303 13.82 17.13 26.72
C LYS A 303 12.92 18.37 26.87
N SER A 304 12.99 19.32 25.92
CA SER A 304 12.16 20.53 25.95
C SER A 304 10.67 20.25 25.94
N MET A 305 10.25 19.13 25.34
CA MET A 305 8.85 18.70 25.36
C MET A 305 8.40 18.36 26.78
N ILE A 306 9.25 17.69 27.58
CA ILE A 306 8.97 17.37 28.98
C ILE A 306 8.89 18.64 29.82
N ASP A 307 9.82 19.57 29.59
CA ASP A 307 9.86 20.85 30.29
C ASP A 307 8.57 21.67 30.02
N GLU A 308 8.07 21.68 28.79
CA GLU A 308 6.81 22.32 28.41
C GLU A 308 5.58 21.66 29.05
N MET A 309 5.53 20.33 29.09
CA MET A 309 4.45 19.59 29.77
C MET A 309 4.41 19.89 31.26
N ASN A 310 5.56 19.86 31.94
CA ASN A 310 5.67 20.21 33.37
C ASN A 310 5.28 21.66 33.63
N LYS A 311 5.70 22.59 32.75
CA LYS A 311 5.32 24.01 32.84
C LYS A 311 3.81 24.19 32.70
N THR A 312 3.19 23.53 31.73
CA THR A 312 1.74 23.58 31.47
C THR A 312 0.94 23.01 32.64
N ALA A 313 1.45 21.94 33.26
CA ALA A 313 0.83 21.33 34.45
C ALA A 313 0.98 22.18 35.73
N GLY A 314 1.90 23.16 35.75
CA GLY A 314 2.19 23.99 36.93
C GLY A 314 2.87 23.25 38.08
N LYS A 315 3.26 21.98 37.89
CA LYS A 315 3.95 21.12 38.86
C LYS A 315 4.76 20.05 38.10
N PRO A 316 5.82 19.46 38.70
CA PRO A 316 6.56 18.36 38.07
C PRO A 316 5.64 17.14 37.92
N LEU A 317 5.07 16.98 36.73
CA LEU A 317 4.22 15.85 36.36
C LEU A 317 5.09 14.65 35.95
N ILE A 318 6.20 14.93 35.26
CA ILE A 318 7.19 13.95 34.81
C ILE A 318 8.54 14.38 35.41
N ASP A 319 8.99 13.67 36.44
CA ASP A 319 10.25 13.95 37.14
C ASP A 319 11.41 13.13 36.56
N LEU A 320 12.30 13.77 35.81
CA LEU A 320 13.45 13.13 35.17
C LEU A 320 14.61 12.85 36.15
N SER A 321 14.53 13.28 37.41
CA SER A 321 15.58 13.08 38.41
C SER A 321 15.60 11.68 39.04
N ILE A 322 14.58 10.86 38.74
CA ILE A 322 14.46 9.51 39.27
C ILE A 322 15.58 8.56 38.79
N GLU A 323 15.90 7.57 39.63
CA GLU A 323 16.79 6.47 39.27
C GLU A 323 16.18 5.61 38.15
N LYS A 324 17.04 4.93 37.38
CA LYS A 324 16.69 4.37 36.06
C LYS A 324 15.81 3.10 36.08
N GLN A 325 15.44 2.55 37.24
CA GLN A 325 14.98 1.15 37.29
C GLN A 325 13.67 0.95 38.05
N LEU A 326 12.85 0.02 37.54
CA LEU A 326 11.73 -0.54 38.28
C LEU A 326 12.26 -1.49 39.36
N SER A 327 11.60 -1.51 40.51
CA SER A 327 11.86 -2.47 41.59
C SER A 327 11.12 -3.77 41.32
N LEU A 328 11.87 -4.77 40.83
CA LEU A 328 11.34 -6.07 40.41
C LEU A 328 11.78 -7.19 41.35
N THR A 329 10.85 -8.10 41.61
CA THR A 329 11.11 -9.40 42.22
C THR A 329 11.86 -10.32 41.25
N GLU A 330 12.51 -11.37 41.77
CA GLU A 330 13.19 -12.35 40.92
C GLU A 330 12.24 -13.07 39.95
N ASN A 331 10.99 -13.30 40.36
CA ASN A 331 9.98 -13.89 39.46
C ASN A 331 9.59 -12.93 38.32
N GLU A 332 9.42 -11.64 38.59
CA GLU A 332 9.13 -10.64 37.55
C GLU A 332 10.29 -10.52 36.54
N LYS A 333 11.55 -10.57 37.01
CA LYS A 333 12.73 -10.61 36.13
C LYS A 333 12.75 -11.86 35.25
N GLN A 334 12.49 -13.04 35.83
CA GLN A 334 12.39 -14.28 35.06
C GLN A 334 11.29 -14.23 34.00
N GLN A 335 10.15 -13.60 34.32
CA GLN A 335 9.05 -13.39 33.37
C GLN A 335 9.46 -12.45 32.22
N GLN A 336 10.27 -11.42 32.49
CA GLN A 336 10.85 -10.56 31.46
C GLN A 336 11.80 -11.35 30.55
N ASP A 337 12.70 -12.15 31.13
CA ASP A 337 13.64 -12.97 30.35
C ASP A 337 12.91 -13.97 29.44
N LEU A 338 11.85 -14.61 29.93
CA LEU A 338 11.01 -15.52 29.14
C LEU A 338 10.29 -14.79 28.00
N LEU A 339 9.82 -13.56 28.25
CA LEU A 339 9.17 -12.74 27.22
C LEU A 339 10.17 -12.37 26.13
N LEU A 340 11.36 -11.92 26.51
CA LEU A 340 12.44 -11.59 25.58
C LEU A 340 12.89 -12.80 24.75
N GLN A 341 12.96 -13.98 25.37
CA GLN A 341 13.25 -15.24 24.67
C GLN A 341 12.17 -15.56 23.64
N LEU A 342 10.88 -15.45 24.00
CA LEU A 342 9.76 -15.65 23.07
C LEU A 342 9.84 -14.67 21.88
N MET A 343 10.08 -13.38 22.15
CA MET A 343 10.21 -12.36 21.10
C MET A 343 11.37 -12.67 20.14
N LYS A 344 12.54 -13.05 20.68
CA LYS A 344 13.72 -13.43 19.89
C LYS A 344 13.48 -14.68 19.05
N GLU A 345 12.82 -15.70 19.60
CA GLU A 345 12.47 -16.93 18.89
C GLU A 345 11.59 -16.62 17.67
N MET A 346 10.54 -15.83 17.86
CA MET A 346 9.62 -15.43 16.80
C MET A 346 10.30 -14.58 15.73
N GLN A 347 11.19 -13.67 16.12
CA GLN A 347 11.96 -12.85 15.20
C GLN A 347 12.90 -13.72 14.35
N LEU A 348 13.65 -14.63 14.97
CA LEU A 348 14.58 -15.53 14.28
C LEU A 348 13.84 -16.51 13.34
N GLU A 349 12.63 -16.94 13.72
CA GLU A 349 11.78 -17.74 12.84
C GLU A 349 11.30 -16.95 11.62
N ALA A 350 10.80 -15.73 11.80
CA ALA A 350 10.36 -14.88 10.70
C ALA A 350 11.51 -14.53 9.75
N GLU A 351 12.71 -14.26 10.28
CA GLU A 351 13.91 -14.03 9.48
C GLU A 351 14.27 -15.25 8.62
N ARG A 352 14.30 -16.45 9.22
CA ARG A 352 14.53 -17.70 8.47
C ARG A 352 13.49 -17.94 7.38
N GLN A 353 12.21 -17.69 7.68
CA GLN A 353 11.14 -17.83 6.70
C GLN A 353 11.29 -16.82 5.55
N ASN A 354 11.61 -15.57 5.85
CA ASN A 354 11.83 -14.53 4.84
C ASN A 354 13.06 -14.83 3.96
N GLU A 355 14.16 -15.31 4.55
CA GLU A 355 15.33 -15.77 3.81
C GLU A 355 15.02 -16.95 2.89
N ALA A 356 14.25 -17.93 3.38
CA ALA A 356 13.81 -19.07 2.56
C ALA A 356 12.92 -18.62 1.39
N VAL A 357 11.98 -17.71 1.62
CA VAL A 357 11.14 -17.13 0.56
C VAL A 357 11.97 -16.35 -0.45
N ARG A 358 12.95 -15.56 0.00
CA ARG A 358 13.88 -14.83 -0.89
C ARG A 358 14.73 -15.78 -1.73
N ALA A 359 15.25 -16.85 -1.12
CA ALA A 359 16.03 -17.85 -1.82
C ALA A 359 15.19 -18.56 -2.90
N ALA A 360 13.97 -18.98 -2.56
CA ALA A 360 13.03 -19.60 -3.49
C ALA A 360 12.64 -18.65 -4.64
N MET A 361 12.40 -17.37 -4.35
CA MET A 361 12.12 -16.35 -5.37
C MET A 361 13.32 -16.13 -6.30
N LEU A 362 14.54 -16.15 -5.77
CA LEU A 362 15.76 -16.02 -6.58
C LEU A 362 15.96 -17.24 -7.49
N GLU A 363 15.69 -18.44 -6.99
CA GLU A 363 15.74 -19.67 -7.77
C GLU A 363 14.70 -19.66 -8.89
N ALA A 364 13.44 -19.32 -8.57
CA ALA A 364 12.38 -19.16 -9.57
C ALA A 364 12.73 -18.10 -10.63
N LYS A 365 13.35 -16.97 -10.24
CA LYS A 365 13.81 -15.94 -11.19
C LYS A 365 14.92 -16.47 -12.10
N LYS A 366 15.85 -17.29 -11.59
CA LYS A 366 16.91 -17.92 -12.40
C LYS A 366 16.34 -18.92 -13.39
N GLU A 367 15.41 -19.77 -12.97
CA GLU A 367 14.73 -20.72 -13.85
C GLU A 367 13.94 -20.01 -14.95
N ALA A 368 13.20 -18.95 -14.60
CA ALA A 368 12.49 -18.13 -15.57
C ALA A 368 13.43 -17.47 -16.59
N LEU A 369 14.59 -16.98 -16.15
CA LEU A 369 15.60 -16.40 -17.05
C LEU A 369 16.19 -17.46 -18.00
N LEU A 370 16.49 -18.66 -17.50
CA LEU A 370 17.02 -19.76 -18.31
C LEU A 370 15.97 -20.29 -19.30
N ALA A 371 14.70 -20.35 -18.89
CA ALA A 371 13.59 -20.69 -19.78
C ALA A 371 13.42 -19.64 -20.89
N LYS A 372 13.53 -18.35 -20.55
CA LYS A 372 13.51 -17.25 -21.52
C LYS A 372 14.66 -17.36 -22.54
N GLN A 373 15.89 -17.61 -22.08
CA GLN A 373 17.04 -17.80 -22.97
C GLN A 373 16.85 -18.99 -23.93
N LYS A 374 16.34 -20.12 -23.43
CA LYS A 374 16.02 -21.27 -24.29
C LYS A 374 14.92 -20.97 -25.30
N ALA A 375 13.92 -20.19 -24.92
CA ALA A 375 12.85 -19.77 -25.82
C ALA A 375 13.37 -18.84 -26.92
N GLU A 376 14.25 -17.90 -26.59
CA GLU A 376 14.92 -17.02 -27.56
C GLU A 376 15.81 -17.82 -28.52
N GLU A 377 16.60 -18.78 -28.02
CA GLU A 377 17.42 -19.67 -28.86
C GLU A 377 16.56 -20.52 -29.81
N LEU A 378 15.43 -21.05 -29.31
CA LEU A 378 14.50 -21.83 -30.13
C LEU A 378 13.82 -20.95 -31.19
N LEU A 379 13.47 -19.71 -30.84
CA LEU A 379 12.91 -18.74 -31.78
C LEU A 379 13.92 -18.40 -32.87
N GLU A 380 15.18 -18.16 -32.52
CA GLU A 380 16.25 -17.90 -33.49
C GLU A 380 16.46 -19.09 -34.44
N LYS A 381 16.51 -20.31 -33.90
CA LYS A 381 16.58 -21.54 -34.71
C LYS A 381 15.38 -21.69 -35.64
N ASN A 382 14.17 -21.39 -35.16
CA ASN A 382 12.96 -21.45 -35.98
C ASN A 382 12.97 -20.39 -37.09
N MET A 383 13.43 -19.16 -36.80
CA MET A 383 13.58 -18.11 -37.81
C MET A 383 14.62 -18.49 -38.87
N GLN A 384 15.77 -19.03 -38.47
CA GLN A 384 16.81 -19.50 -39.41
C GLN A 384 16.26 -20.60 -40.32
N LYS A 385 15.58 -21.60 -39.75
CA LYS A 385 14.96 -22.68 -40.52
C LYS A 385 13.90 -22.17 -41.50
N ALA A 386 13.04 -21.25 -41.07
CA ALA A 386 12.02 -20.65 -41.93
C ALA A 386 12.65 -19.83 -43.08
N ALA A 387 13.73 -19.09 -42.80
CA ALA A 387 14.46 -18.35 -43.82
C ALA A 387 15.14 -19.28 -44.85
N GLU A 388 15.72 -20.40 -44.40
CA GLU A 388 16.27 -21.43 -45.29
C GLU A 388 15.19 -22.08 -46.17
N GLU A 389 14.05 -22.46 -45.59
CA GLU A 389 12.92 -23.03 -46.33
C GLU A 389 12.35 -22.05 -47.37
N LEU A 390 12.21 -20.77 -46.99
CA LEU A 390 11.76 -19.71 -47.90
C LEU A 390 12.77 -19.50 -49.05
N LEU A 391 14.07 -19.43 -48.74
CA LEU A 391 15.12 -19.29 -49.75
C LEU A 391 15.11 -20.48 -50.73
N GLN A 392 14.89 -21.70 -50.25
CA GLN A 392 14.76 -22.87 -51.11
C GLN A 392 13.51 -22.82 -52.00
N ALA A 393 12.37 -22.40 -51.46
CA ALA A 393 11.15 -22.22 -52.25
C ALA A 393 11.32 -21.15 -53.33
N GLU A 394 11.95 -20.02 -52.99
CA GLU A 394 12.28 -18.95 -53.94
C GLU A 394 13.24 -19.43 -55.03
N LEU A 395 14.26 -20.22 -54.69
CA LEU A 395 15.18 -20.84 -55.64
C LEU A 395 14.47 -21.78 -56.61
N GLN A 396 13.57 -22.63 -56.12
CA GLN A 396 12.78 -23.54 -56.95
C GLN A 396 11.86 -22.77 -57.90
N PHE A 397 11.18 -21.73 -57.41
CA PHE A 397 10.36 -20.86 -58.24
C PHE A 397 11.20 -20.17 -59.31
N PHE A 398 12.35 -19.58 -58.93
CA PHE A 398 13.27 -18.93 -59.85
C PHE A 398 13.79 -19.87 -60.95
N GLN A 399 14.10 -21.13 -60.62
CA GLN A 399 14.53 -22.14 -61.59
C GLN A 399 13.42 -22.55 -62.57
N ALA A 400 12.15 -22.43 -62.19
CA ALA A 400 11.01 -22.71 -63.06
C ALA A 400 10.67 -21.56 -64.04
N LEU A 401 11.27 -20.39 -63.88
CA LEU A 401 11.05 -19.22 -64.74
C LEU A 401 11.89 -19.27 -66.03
N THR A 402 11.43 -18.58 -67.07
CA THR A 402 12.20 -18.38 -68.31
C THR A 402 13.34 -17.36 -68.12
N ALA A 403 14.35 -17.36 -69.00
CA ALA A 403 15.53 -16.48 -68.86
C ALA A 403 15.19 -14.98 -68.78
N ALA A 404 14.18 -14.50 -69.51
CA ALA A 404 13.72 -13.11 -69.44
C ALA A 404 13.01 -12.80 -68.10
N GLN A 405 12.26 -13.77 -67.57
CA GLN A 405 11.58 -13.63 -66.27
C GLN A 405 12.55 -13.70 -65.09
N GLN A 406 13.62 -14.49 -65.19
CA GLN A 406 14.69 -14.53 -64.18
C GLN A 406 15.42 -13.18 -64.05
N GLN A 407 15.66 -12.50 -65.19
CA GLN A 407 16.24 -11.15 -65.19
C GLN A 407 15.31 -10.13 -64.52
N ALA A 408 14.01 -10.16 -64.84
CA ALA A 408 13.03 -9.28 -64.21
C ALA A 408 12.90 -9.54 -62.70
N PHE A 409 12.86 -10.81 -62.27
CA PHE A 409 12.78 -11.19 -60.86
C PHE A 409 14.00 -10.70 -60.05
N ASN A 410 15.21 -10.88 -60.56
CA ASN A 410 16.42 -10.37 -59.90
C ASN A 410 16.49 -8.83 -59.91
N GLN A 411 15.94 -8.17 -60.93
CA GLN A 411 15.84 -6.71 -60.97
C GLN A 411 14.88 -6.19 -59.88
N GLU A 412 13.74 -6.84 -59.66
CA GLU A 412 12.81 -6.50 -58.58
C GLU A 412 13.43 -6.72 -57.20
N ARG A 413 14.18 -7.82 -57.01
CA ARG A 413 14.92 -8.06 -55.75
C ARG A 413 15.93 -6.95 -55.47
N LEU A 414 16.69 -6.53 -56.47
CA LEU A 414 17.64 -5.42 -56.34
C LEU A 414 16.95 -4.10 -56.01
N ASN A 415 15.79 -3.82 -56.64
CA ASN A 415 14.98 -2.64 -56.31
C ASN A 415 14.43 -2.69 -54.88
N ALA A 416 14.19 -3.89 -54.33
CA ALA A 416 13.81 -4.13 -52.95
C ALA A 416 15.01 -4.23 -51.98
N GLY A 417 16.25 -4.02 -52.45
CA GLY A 417 17.46 -4.10 -51.62
C GLY A 417 17.90 -5.52 -51.24
N LEU A 418 17.33 -6.56 -51.88
CA LEU A 418 17.67 -7.96 -51.66
C LEU A 418 18.73 -8.44 -52.68
N PRO A 419 19.64 -9.35 -52.30
CA PRO A 419 20.63 -9.87 -53.23
C PRO A 419 19.96 -10.70 -54.34
N PRO A 420 20.50 -10.67 -55.56
CA PRO A 420 20.02 -11.51 -56.65
C PRO A 420 20.27 -12.98 -56.32
N ILE A 421 19.31 -13.83 -56.66
CA ILE A 421 19.37 -15.28 -56.46
C ILE A 421 19.86 -15.94 -57.75
N GLY A 422 20.76 -16.93 -57.63
CA GLY A 422 21.26 -17.73 -58.76
C GLY A 422 22.48 -17.17 -59.51
N ALA A 423 23.14 -16.11 -59.03
CA ALA A 423 24.32 -15.52 -59.67
C ALA A 423 25.62 -15.69 -58.85
N THR A 424 26.72 -16.01 -59.52
CA THR A 424 28.09 -16.00 -58.97
C THR A 424 28.61 -14.56 -58.85
N LYS A 425 29.41 -14.32 -57.80
CA LYS A 425 29.97 -13.02 -57.35
C LYS A 425 30.30 -12.02 -58.48
N GLY A 426 29.79 -10.79 -58.36
CA GLY A 426 30.16 -9.65 -59.18
C GLY A 426 29.79 -8.30 -58.54
N THR A 427 30.82 -7.56 -58.15
CA THR A 427 30.95 -6.19 -57.61
C THR A 427 30.28 -5.05 -58.38
N GLY A 428 29.84 -3.99 -57.66
CA GLY A 428 30.16 -2.59 -58.00
C GLY A 428 29.05 -1.62 -58.48
N GLY A 429 28.50 -0.83 -57.53
CA GLY A 429 28.31 0.64 -57.58
C GLY A 429 27.46 1.34 -58.67
N THR A 430 26.47 2.14 -58.27
CA THR A 430 26.52 3.63 -58.24
C THR A 430 25.15 4.25 -57.87
N SER A 431 25.24 5.42 -57.25
CA SER A 431 24.23 6.23 -56.58
C SER A 431 23.55 7.29 -57.45
N ALA A 432 22.27 7.62 -57.14
CA ALA A 432 21.64 8.98 -57.05
C ALA A 432 20.14 8.93 -57.42
N PRO A 433 19.30 9.95 -57.08
CA PRO A 433 19.17 10.76 -55.86
C PRO A 433 17.73 10.67 -55.26
N PRO A 434 17.49 11.17 -54.02
CA PRO A 434 16.20 10.99 -53.35
C PRO A 434 15.16 12.03 -53.82
N SER A 435 13.98 11.53 -54.20
CA SER A 435 12.76 12.33 -54.32
C SER A 435 12.38 12.88 -52.94
N GLY A 436 12.09 14.17 -52.86
CA GLY A 436 11.83 14.89 -51.61
C GLY A 436 10.85 14.18 -50.68
N SER A 437 11.37 13.68 -49.56
CA SER A 437 10.57 13.18 -48.45
C SER A 437 10.38 14.30 -47.43
N SER A 438 9.14 14.62 -47.10
CA SER A 438 8.85 15.30 -45.84
C SER A 438 9.22 14.36 -44.68
N ALA A 439 9.74 14.91 -43.58
CA ALA A 439 10.05 14.13 -42.39
C ALA A 439 8.77 13.51 -41.81
N LYS A 440 8.83 12.22 -41.46
CA LYS A 440 7.69 11.44 -40.96
C LYS A 440 8.04 10.64 -39.71
N ALA A 441 7.07 10.46 -38.84
CA ALA A 441 7.10 9.49 -37.74
C ALA A 441 6.10 8.36 -38.02
N SER A 442 6.53 7.11 -37.84
CA SER A 442 5.74 5.91 -38.12
C SER A 442 5.79 4.94 -36.95
N LEU A 443 4.69 4.20 -36.74
CA LEU A 443 4.68 3.03 -35.87
C LEU A 443 5.04 1.80 -36.70
N LYS A 444 5.94 0.96 -36.18
CA LYS A 444 6.33 -0.31 -36.78
C LYS A 444 6.29 -1.42 -35.74
N PHE A 445 6.01 -2.64 -36.16
CA PHE A 445 6.13 -3.78 -35.25
C PHE A 445 7.59 -3.99 -34.87
N ALA A 446 7.87 -4.16 -33.57
CA ALA A 446 9.20 -4.58 -33.15
C ALA A 446 9.48 -6.04 -33.55
N ASN A 447 8.43 -6.85 -33.67
CA ASN A 447 8.49 -8.18 -34.26
C ASN A 447 7.88 -8.14 -35.68
N PRO A 448 8.70 -8.18 -36.75
CA PRO A 448 8.22 -8.09 -38.13
C PRO A 448 7.20 -9.16 -38.53
N LEU A 449 7.19 -10.32 -37.86
CA LEU A 449 6.22 -11.40 -38.13
C LEU A 449 4.77 -10.94 -37.93
N LEU A 450 4.54 -9.94 -37.08
CA LEU A 450 3.20 -9.41 -36.81
C LEU A 450 2.61 -8.59 -37.97
N GLU A 451 3.42 -8.27 -39.00
CA GLU A 451 2.92 -7.66 -40.24
C GLU A 451 2.02 -8.63 -41.03
N THR A 452 2.35 -9.93 -40.98
CA THR A 452 1.66 -10.97 -41.75
C THR A 452 0.90 -11.96 -40.88
N THR A 453 1.21 -12.04 -39.59
CA THR A 453 0.67 -13.03 -38.67
C THR A 453 -0.09 -12.36 -37.51
N PRO A 454 -1.38 -12.68 -37.31
CA PRO A 454 -2.15 -12.09 -36.21
C PRO A 454 -1.69 -12.59 -34.84
N LEU A 455 -1.82 -11.73 -33.83
CA LEU A 455 -1.66 -12.05 -32.42
C LEU A 455 -2.74 -13.03 -31.97
N GLN A 456 -2.35 -14.21 -31.48
CA GLN A 456 -3.28 -15.23 -31.03
C GLN A 456 -3.72 -14.95 -29.58
N ASN A 457 -5.02 -14.78 -29.35
CA ASN A 457 -5.63 -14.47 -28.05
C ASN A 457 -5.12 -13.17 -27.38
N GLY A 458 -4.57 -12.23 -28.15
CA GLY A 458 -3.95 -11.01 -27.62
C GLY A 458 -2.60 -11.28 -26.95
N GLY A 459 -2.13 -10.35 -26.13
CA GLY A 459 -0.88 -10.46 -25.39
C GLY A 459 0.05 -9.26 -25.57
N PRO A 460 1.33 -9.41 -25.16
CA PRO A 460 2.31 -8.33 -25.24
C PRO A 460 2.62 -7.98 -26.69
N LEU A 461 2.61 -6.68 -26.97
CA LEU A 461 2.91 -6.08 -28.26
C LEU A 461 3.98 -4.99 -28.03
N GLU A 462 5.07 -5.06 -28.79
CA GLU A 462 6.08 -4.00 -28.79
C GLU A 462 6.03 -3.24 -30.12
N LEU A 463 5.85 -1.92 -30.04
CA LEU A 463 5.81 -1.03 -31.20
C LEU A 463 7.01 -0.10 -31.20
N ASN A 464 7.71 -0.01 -32.33
CA ASN A 464 8.79 0.94 -32.56
C ASN A 464 8.23 2.23 -33.15
N VAL A 465 8.60 3.37 -32.57
CA VAL A 465 8.42 4.68 -33.20
C VAL A 465 9.66 4.95 -34.05
N ALA A 466 9.49 5.02 -35.37
CA ALA A 466 10.58 5.22 -36.31
C ALA A 466 10.44 6.54 -37.08
N PHE A 467 11.52 7.31 -37.18
CA PHE A 467 11.58 8.54 -37.96
C PHE A 467 12.20 8.28 -39.33
N SER A 468 11.61 8.87 -40.36
CA SER A 468 12.07 8.75 -41.74
C SER A 468 12.00 10.08 -42.49
N GLY A 469 12.72 10.18 -43.60
CA GLY A 469 12.69 11.35 -44.47
C GLY A 469 13.23 12.66 -43.86
N MET A 470 14.02 12.55 -42.80
CA MET A 470 14.75 13.68 -42.19
C MET A 470 15.87 14.15 -43.14
N SER A 471 16.04 15.46 -43.30
CA SER A 471 17.20 15.97 -44.05
C SER A 471 18.50 15.65 -43.30
N SER A 472 19.61 15.48 -44.01
CA SER A 472 20.93 15.26 -43.38
C SER A 472 21.37 16.43 -42.47
N SER A 473 20.75 17.60 -42.61
CA SER A 473 20.93 18.78 -41.76
C SER A 473 19.94 18.90 -40.60
N SER A 474 18.87 18.10 -40.56
CA SER A 474 17.84 18.15 -39.53
C SER A 474 18.34 17.47 -38.25
N ARG A 475 18.82 18.27 -37.29
CA ARG A 475 19.24 17.79 -35.98
C ARG A 475 18.19 18.10 -34.93
N ILE A 476 17.84 17.12 -34.11
CA ILE A 476 16.81 17.25 -33.07
C ILE A 476 17.43 17.28 -31.68
N ALA A 477 16.97 18.17 -30.82
CA ALA A 477 17.32 18.22 -29.40
C ALA A 477 16.25 17.58 -28.51
N GLY A 478 15.08 17.26 -29.06
CA GLY A 478 14.01 16.56 -28.35
C GLY A 478 12.81 16.29 -29.25
N TYR A 479 11.89 15.45 -28.77
CA TYR A 479 10.60 15.23 -29.41
C TYR A 479 9.52 14.81 -28.41
N GLN A 480 8.27 15.10 -28.75
CA GLN A 480 7.07 14.60 -28.09
C GLN A 480 6.20 13.85 -29.10
N ILE A 481 5.77 12.65 -28.75
CA ILE A 481 4.82 11.85 -29.53
C ILE A 481 3.55 11.56 -28.72
N GLU A 482 2.40 11.68 -29.37
CA GLU A 482 1.10 11.27 -28.83
C GLU A 482 0.56 10.09 -29.64
N VAL A 483 0.43 8.92 -28.99
CA VAL A 483 -0.13 7.71 -29.60
C VAL A 483 -1.50 7.42 -29.02
N GLU A 484 -2.51 7.32 -29.87
CA GLU A 484 -3.87 6.94 -29.53
C GLU A 484 -4.12 5.46 -29.84
N TYR A 485 -4.87 4.82 -28.95
CA TYR A 485 -5.23 3.40 -29.05
C TYR A 485 -6.60 3.16 -28.38
N SER A 486 -7.26 2.08 -28.77
CA SER A 486 -8.55 1.67 -28.20
C SER A 486 -8.41 1.32 -26.71
N ALA A 487 -9.19 1.99 -25.85
CA ALA A 487 -9.17 1.76 -24.41
C ALA A 487 -9.75 0.39 -24.00
N GLU A 488 -10.55 -0.21 -24.87
CA GLU A 488 -11.16 -1.53 -24.64
C GLU A 488 -10.26 -2.67 -25.13
N GLN A 489 -9.43 -2.42 -26.14
CA GLN A 489 -8.68 -3.47 -26.86
C GLN A 489 -7.18 -3.44 -26.57
N ALA A 490 -6.65 -2.37 -26.00
CA ALA A 490 -5.24 -2.29 -25.63
C ALA A 490 -5.00 -1.42 -24.39
N ALA A 491 -3.92 -1.74 -23.67
CA ALA A 491 -3.41 -0.96 -22.56
C ALA A 491 -1.90 -0.75 -22.72
N PHE A 492 -1.40 0.44 -22.42
CA PHE A 492 0.05 0.69 -22.36
C PHE A 492 0.63 0.05 -21.10
N ASP A 493 1.70 -0.74 -21.24
CA ASP A 493 2.34 -1.46 -20.15
C ASP A 493 3.27 -0.51 -19.36
N GLN A 494 2.66 0.30 -18.50
CA GLN A 494 3.36 1.31 -17.70
C GLN A 494 4.36 0.68 -16.72
N GLU A 495 4.05 -0.49 -16.17
CA GLU A 495 4.92 -1.18 -15.23
C GLU A 495 6.24 -1.56 -15.91
N ARG A 496 6.16 -2.21 -17.08
CA ARG A 496 7.35 -2.61 -17.85
C ARG A 496 8.11 -1.42 -18.45
N PHE A 497 7.42 -0.31 -18.73
CA PHE A 497 8.07 0.91 -19.23
C PHE A 497 8.76 1.72 -18.11
N ALA A 498 8.32 1.59 -16.86
CA ALA A 498 8.85 2.30 -15.70
C ALA A 498 9.83 1.48 -14.84
N ASP A 499 9.77 0.15 -14.91
CA ASP A 499 10.54 -0.75 -14.06
C ASP A 499 12.07 -0.60 -14.27
N PRO A 500 12.88 -0.50 -13.20
CA PRO A 500 14.32 -0.27 -13.32
C PRO A 500 15.10 -1.34 -14.10
N GLU A 501 14.65 -2.59 -14.08
CA GLU A 501 15.32 -3.71 -14.74
C GLU A 501 15.02 -3.77 -16.24
N THR A 502 13.88 -3.22 -16.66
CA THR A 502 13.37 -3.36 -18.03
C THR A 502 13.28 -2.05 -18.81
N SER A 503 13.13 -0.91 -18.14
CA SER A 503 12.94 0.43 -18.74
C SER A 503 14.03 0.84 -19.73
N LYS A 504 15.29 0.44 -19.51
CA LYS A 504 16.41 0.69 -20.43
C LYS A 504 16.18 0.10 -21.83
N ASN A 505 15.49 -1.04 -21.92
CA ASN A 505 15.18 -1.70 -23.19
C ASN A 505 14.10 -0.99 -24.00
N TYR A 506 13.48 0.05 -23.44
CA TYR A 506 12.38 0.80 -24.07
C TYR A 506 12.72 2.27 -24.27
N ARG A 507 13.36 2.89 -23.28
CA ARG A 507 13.55 4.35 -23.19
C ARG A 507 14.93 4.84 -23.62
N ALA A 508 15.95 3.97 -23.62
CA ALA A 508 17.32 4.32 -24.01
C ALA A 508 17.70 3.74 -25.39
N LEU A 509 16.77 3.76 -26.34
CA LEU A 509 16.94 3.12 -27.65
C LEU A 509 17.29 4.09 -28.78
N ALA A 510 16.93 5.37 -28.65
CA ALA A 510 17.25 6.37 -29.66
C ALA A 510 18.77 6.60 -29.72
N PRO A 511 19.40 6.48 -30.90
CA PRO A 511 20.78 6.86 -31.08
C PRO A 511 20.99 8.31 -30.65
N GLY A 512 21.81 8.53 -29.63
CA GLY A 512 22.13 9.86 -29.14
C GLY A 512 21.13 10.48 -28.17
N PHE A 513 20.10 9.76 -27.69
CA PHE A 513 19.31 10.19 -26.53
C PHE A 513 19.49 9.18 -25.37
N ASN A 514 20.49 9.43 -24.52
CA ASN A 514 20.80 8.55 -23.40
C ASN A 514 19.98 8.98 -22.18
N VAL A 515 18.83 8.34 -22.02
CA VAL A 515 17.92 8.56 -20.89
C VAL A 515 18.35 7.73 -19.69
N GLU A 516 18.30 8.32 -18.49
CA GLU A 516 18.42 7.61 -17.21
C GLU A 516 17.05 7.54 -16.51
N PRO A 517 16.27 6.44 -16.70
CA PRO A 517 15.00 6.26 -16.01
C PRO A 517 15.15 6.25 -14.48
N PRO A 518 14.13 6.69 -13.72
CA PRO A 518 14.15 6.66 -12.26
C PRO A 518 14.51 5.27 -11.70
N GLY A 519 15.47 5.24 -10.77
CA GLY A 519 15.92 3.99 -10.16
C GLY A 519 16.96 3.22 -10.97
N THR A 520 17.44 3.76 -12.10
CA THR A 520 18.53 3.19 -12.90
C THR A 520 19.77 4.09 -12.87
N SER A 521 20.89 3.59 -13.39
CA SER A 521 22.09 4.40 -13.68
C SER A 521 22.55 4.14 -15.12
N VAL A 522 22.76 5.20 -15.90
CA VAL A 522 23.18 5.14 -17.29
C VAL A 522 24.43 5.99 -17.48
N ALA A 523 25.54 5.37 -17.89
CA ALA A 523 26.79 6.08 -18.12
C ALA A 523 26.61 7.09 -19.28
N ASN A 524 27.04 8.34 -19.07
CA ASN A 524 26.89 9.43 -20.03
C ASN A 524 25.43 9.72 -20.42
N ALA A 525 24.52 9.65 -19.45
CA ALA A 525 23.16 10.17 -19.62
C ALA A 525 23.22 11.65 -20.02
N ASP A 526 22.55 11.98 -21.13
CA ASP A 526 22.55 13.32 -21.73
C ASP A 526 21.12 13.83 -22.01
N SER A 527 20.13 13.00 -21.69
CA SER A 527 18.72 13.20 -22.00
C SER A 527 17.81 12.87 -20.83
N VAL A 528 16.70 13.59 -20.74
CA VAL A 528 15.62 13.33 -19.79
C VAL A 528 14.33 13.06 -20.57
N ASP A 529 13.50 12.18 -20.05
CA ASP A 529 12.20 11.89 -20.64
C ASP A 529 11.09 11.90 -19.60
N ASP A 530 9.87 11.99 -20.10
CA ASP A 530 8.63 11.89 -19.33
C ASP A 530 7.60 11.11 -20.16
N PHE A 531 6.72 10.39 -19.47
CA PHE A 531 5.61 9.73 -20.11
C PHE A 531 4.35 9.81 -19.25
N ARG A 532 3.20 9.91 -19.91
CA ARG A 532 1.89 9.87 -19.24
C ARG A 532 0.86 9.19 -20.11
N VAL A 533 -0.05 8.46 -19.47
CA VAL A 533 -1.22 7.88 -20.11
C VAL A 533 -2.45 8.68 -19.72
N VAL A 534 -3.14 9.24 -20.70
CA VAL A 534 -4.45 9.88 -20.54
C VAL A 534 -5.51 8.84 -20.89
N ALA A 535 -6.11 8.23 -19.86
CA ALA A 535 -7.18 7.27 -20.05
C ALA A 535 -8.45 7.98 -20.54
N GLY A 536 -9.04 7.47 -21.61
CA GLY A 536 -10.34 7.92 -22.12
C GLY A 536 -11.34 6.77 -22.18
N ALA A 537 -12.62 7.09 -22.33
CA ALA A 537 -13.70 6.10 -22.29
C ALA A 537 -13.65 5.10 -23.46
N SER A 538 -13.23 5.55 -24.65
CA SER A 538 -13.12 4.68 -25.85
C SER A 538 -11.72 4.73 -26.47
N VAL A 539 -11.04 5.86 -26.37
CA VAL A 539 -9.67 6.06 -26.87
C VAL A 539 -8.80 6.53 -25.71
N SER A 540 -7.72 5.82 -25.46
CA SER A 540 -6.67 6.22 -24.54
C SER A 540 -5.48 6.79 -25.30
N ARG A 541 -4.70 7.65 -24.64
CA ARG A 541 -3.56 8.34 -25.27
C ARG A 541 -2.31 8.20 -24.44
N LEU A 542 -1.25 7.67 -25.03
CA LEU A 542 0.11 7.73 -24.50
C LEU A 542 0.78 9.01 -24.99
N ILE A 543 1.41 9.74 -24.09
CA ILE A 543 2.25 10.90 -24.41
C ILE A 543 3.65 10.59 -23.91
N TYR A 544 4.62 10.54 -24.82
CA TYR A 544 6.03 10.32 -24.51
C TYR A 544 6.84 11.52 -24.99
N THR A 545 7.69 12.07 -24.11
CA THR A 545 8.53 13.23 -24.40
C THR A 545 9.95 12.93 -24.00
N VAL A 546 10.92 13.27 -24.83
CA VAL A 546 12.35 13.20 -24.49
C VAL A 546 13.06 14.44 -24.98
N ALA A 547 14.00 14.94 -24.19
CA ALA A 547 14.81 16.10 -24.52
C ALA A 547 16.23 15.94 -23.99
N LYS A 548 17.19 16.47 -24.74
CA LYS A 548 18.57 16.60 -24.30
C LYS A 548 18.69 17.68 -23.24
N PHE A 549 19.41 17.39 -22.17
CA PHE A 549 19.90 18.40 -21.23
C PHE A 549 21.40 18.68 -21.43
N ASN A 550 22.12 17.81 -22.15
CA ASN A 550 23.54 17.96 -22.46
C ASN A 550 23.90 17.36 -23.84
N GLY A 551 25.00 17.82 -24.44
CA GLY A 551 25.49 17.34 -25.74
C GLY A 551 24.81 17.95 -26.98
N ASP A 552 25.36 17.66 -28.16
CA ASP A 552 24.86 18.22 -29.41
C ASP A 552 23.50 17.59 -29.82
N PRO A 553 22.64 18.36 -30.50
CA PRO A 553 21.43 17.85 -31.16
C PRO A 553 21.76 16.66 -32.07
N VAL A 554 20.84 15.70 -32.19
CA VAL A 554 21.07 14.41 -32.86
C VAL A 554 20.65 14.47 -34.32
N ALA A 555 21.53 13.99 -35.22
CA ALA A 555 21.14 13.71 -36.60
C ALA A 555 20.44 12.33 -36.66
N VAL A 556 19.21 12.29 -37.16
CA VAL A 556 18.42 11.06 -37.24
C VAL A 556 18.51 10.50 -38.66
N SER A 557 19.02 9.27 -38.77
CA SER A 557 19.08 8.57 -40.06
C SER A 557 17.70 8.03 -40.44
N ASP A 558 17.50 7.76 -41.72
CA ASP A 558 16.23 7.23 -42.21
C ASP A 558 15.89 5.87 -41.58
N GLY A 559 14.68 5.74 -41.05
CA GLY A 559 14.19 4.52 -40.40
C GLY A 559 14.68 4.30 -38.96
N THR A 560 15.33 5.30 -38.33
CA THR A 560 15.85 5.18 -36.96
C THR A 560 14.71 4.97 -35.96
N VAL A 561 14.84 3.95 -35.10
CA VAL A 561 13.93 3.71 -33.98
C VAL A 561 14.27 4.67 -32.84
N MET A 562 13.30 5.49 -32.45
CA MET A 562 13.46 6.53 -31.46
C MET A 562 13.04 6.04 -30.06
N VAL A 563 11.94 5.32 -29.98
CA VAL A 563 11.46 4.72 -28.72
C VAL A 563 10.70 3.44 -29.04
N LYS A 564 10.76 2.46 -28.14
CA LYS A 564 9.95 1.25 -28.21
C LYS A 564 8.87 1.30 -27.14
N LEU A 565 7.64 1.09 -27.53
CA LEU A 565 6.44 1.24 -26.71
C LEU A 565 5.82 -0.13 -26.42
N PRO A 566 5.82 -0.59 -25.16
CA PRO A 566 5.18 -1.85 -24.79
C PRO A 566 3.68 -1.64 -24.54
N PHE A 567 2.87 -2.48 -25.17
CA PHE A 567 1.42 -2.55 -25.01
C PHE A 567 0.99 -3.97 -24.66
N LEU A 568 -0.16 -4.08 -24.01
CA LEU A 568 -0.91 -5.31 -23.82
C LEU A 568 -2.17 -5.20 -24.67
N VAL A 569 -2.33 -6.10 -25.64
CA VAL A 569 -3.51 -6.17 -26.49
C VAL A 569 -4.46 -7.23 -25.94
N HIS A 570 -5.73 -6.91 -25.79
CA HIS A 570 -6.73 -7.80 -25.21
C HIS A 570 -7.32 -8.75 -26.26
N PRO A 571 -7.75 -9.96 -25.85
CA PRO A 571 -8.41 -10.90 -26.76
C PRO A 571 -9.75 -10.37 -27.27
N ALA A 572 -10.13 -10.82 -28.47
CA ALA A 572 -11.45 -10.54 -29.05
C ALA A 572 -12.56 -11.18 -28.20
N GLN A 573 -13.48 -10.36 -27.67
CA GLN A 573 -14.55 -10.85 -26.78
C GLN A 573 -15.65 -11.63 -27.52
N GLU A 574 -16.01 -11.22 -28.74
CA GLU A 574 -17.11 -11.83 -29.52
C GLU A 574 -16.71 -12.30 -30.94
N GLU A 575 -15.74 -11.64 -31.59
CA GLU A 575 -15.34 -11.94 -32.97
C GLU A 575 -14.18 -12.96 -33.04
N THR A 576 -14.09 -13.69 -34.17
CA THR A 576 -12.98 -14.63 -34.44
C THR A 576 -11.67 -13.91 -34.77
N SER A 577 -11.73 -12.66 -35.24
CA SER A 577 -10.58 -11.78 -35.44
C SER A 577 -10.97 -10.31 -35.31
N VAL A 578 -10.14 -9.50 -34.66
CA VAL A 578 -10.33 -8.06 -34.42
C VAL A 578 -9.11 -7.29 -34.93
N SER A 579 -9.34 -6.13 -35.53
CA SER A 579 -8.29 -5.18 -35.93
C SER A 579 -8.20 -4.06 -34.90
N VAL A 580 -7.04 -3.89 -34.26
CA VAL A 580 -6.78 -2.89 -33.22
C VAL A 580 -5.89 -1.79 -33.82
N PRO A 581 -6.42 -0.60 -34.10
CA PRO A 581 -5.65 0.50 -34.67
C PRO A 581 -4.81 1.22 -33.60
N PHE A 582 -3.59 1.59 -33.97
CA PHE A 582 -2.73 2.51 -33.25
C PHE A 582 -2.42 3.71 -34.14
N HIS A 583 -2.73 4.90 -33.63
CA HIS A 583 -2.64 6.14 -34.39
C HIS A 583 -1.65 7.10 -33.74
N ILE A 584 -0.72 7.68 -34.52
CA ILE A 584 0.08 8.82 -34.05
C ILE A 584 -0.77 10.07 -34.23
N ARG A 585 -1.38 10.55 -33.15
CA ARG A 585 -2.21 11.76 -33.16
C ARG A 585 -1.40 13.02 -33.46
N SER A 586 -0.22 13.12 -32.84
CA SER A 586 0.68 14.25 -33.05
C SER A 586 2.12 13.86 -32.79
N ILE A 587 3.02 14.54 -33.50
CA ILE A 587 4.47 14.45 -33.32
C ILE A 587 5.03 15.86 -33.41
N THR A 588 5.88 16.22 -32.45
CA THR A 588 6.61 17.48 -32.45
C THR A 588 8.05 17.20 -32.13
N ALA A 589 8.95 17.39 -33.09
CA ALA A 589 10.39 17.38 -32.87
C ALA A 589 10.89 18.84 -32.80
N VAL A 590 11.94 19.10 -32.03
CA VAL A 590 12.52 20.45 -31.89
C VAL A 590 14.02 20.45 -32.17
N ASP A 591 14.52 21.55 -32.71
CA ASP A 591 15.97 21.78 -32.88
C ASP A 591 16.64 22.24 -31.57
N ALA A 592 17.93 22.60 -31.65
CA ALA A 592 18.72 23.09 -30.52
C ALA A 592 18.13 24.32 -29.81
N ASN A 593 17.36 25.13 -30.53
CA ASN A 593 16.77 26.38 -30.05
C ASN A 593 15.32 26.18 -29.59
N GLY A 594 14.83 24.93 -29.57
CA GLY A 594 13.43 24.62 -29.25
C GLY A 594 12.45 24.94 -30.39
N ILE A 595 12.94 25.20 -31.60
CA ILE A 595 12.08 25.52 -32.75
C ILE A 595 11.52 24.20 -33.32
N PRO A 596 10.20 24.08 -33.50
CA PRO A 596 9.59 22.88 -34.07
C PRO A 596 10.10 22.58 -35.49
N ILE A 597 10.48 21.33 -35.72
CA ILE A 597 10.81 20.78 -37.03
C ILE A 597 9.56 20.13 -37.60
N GLY A 598 9.20 20.52 -38.83
CA GLY A 598 8.02 19.99 -39.52
C GLY A 598 8.11 18.48 -39.72
N MET A 599 7.28 17.74 -38.99
CA MET A 599 7.20 16.29 -39.05
C MET A 599 5.73 15.87 -39.13
N ALA A 600 5.41 14.93 -40.01
CA ALA A 600 4.07 14.38 -40.15
C ALA A 600 3.95 12.98 -39.53
N ALA A 601 2.79 12.66 -39.00
CA ALA A 601 2.45 11.27 -38.68
C ALA A 601 2.26 10.47 -39.98
N ALA A 602 2.78 9.24 -40.00
CA ALA A 602 2.49 8.25 -41.03
C ALA A 602 1.10 7.62 -40.80
N GLU A 603 0.72 6.69 -41.69
CA GLU A 603 -0.54 5.96 -41.58
C GLU A 603 -0.63 5.11 -40.31
N ASP A 604 -1.86 4.81 -39.91
CA ASP A 604 -2.18 4.02 -38.72
C ASP A 604 -1.58 2.62 -38.83
N LEU A 605 -1.06 2.11 -37.71
CA LEU A 605 -0.63 0.74 -37.62
C LEU A 605 -1.80 -0.13 -37.12
N ILE A 606 -2.20 -1.10 -37.94
CA ILE A 606 -3.29 -2.01 -37.61
C ILE A 606 -2.74 -3.33 -37.09
N VAL A 607 -3.09 -3.66 -35.85
CA VAL A 607 -2.72 -4.92 -35.21
C VAL A 607 -3.85 -5.92 -35.38
N ARG A 608 -3.59 -7.06 -36.01
CA ARG A 608 -4.58 -8.12 -36.16
C ARG A 608 -4.51 -9.06 -34.97
N VAL A 609 -5.63 -9.27 -34.30
CA VAL A 609 -5.79 -10.23 -33.19
C VAL A 609 -6.74 -11.32 -33.65
N GLN A 610 -6.39 -12.58 -33.42
CA GLN A 610 -7.20 -13.73 -33.77
C GLN A 610 -7.47 -14.55 -32.51
N ARG A 611 -8.71 -14.99 -32.32
CA ARG A 611 -9.08 -15.87 -31.23
C ARG A 611 -8.87 -17.31 -31.64
N VAL A 612 -8.14 -18.08 -30.83
CA VAL A 612 -7.97 -19.52 -31.00
C VAL A 612 -8.88 -20.21 -29.98
N ASN A 613 -9.77 -21.06 -30.48
CA ASN A 613 -10.70 -21.86 -29.66
C ASN A 613 -9.98 -22.95 -28.86
#